data_AF-A0A7R9VG22-F1
#
_entry.id   AF-A0A7R9VG22-F1
#
_cell.length_a   1.000
_cell.length_b   1.000
_cell.length_c   1.000
_cell.angle_alpha   90.00
_cell.angle_beta   90.00
_cell.angle_gamma   90.00
#
_symmetry.space_group_name_H-M   'P 1'
#
loop_
_entity.id
_entity.type
_entity.pdbx_description
1 polymer ?
#
loop_
_entity_poly.entity_id
_entity_poly.type
_entity_poly.pdbx_seq_one_letter_code
_entity_poly.pdbx_strand_id
1 'polypeptide(L)'
;NGTCTQTFNSSMLGTEFLDCVGASVSPSRNALCVPSVASIMSQFGAFQSLSLTLQSEIYFWSDPPSYTESFFIPSIQSGGGDCSGNVCKFPMTQPLYGQTIGFWFLGAVLTLILGILLACFFSFPTGPVLRYKNMFSQFFGSLRCKKKPVEGKKVESTEPELEEVTQERQVVRELVKPLLSTPEPEALEAGNAEDENPIIVNHSDIPRGDVPPALMYKLRKVYPSLGGRPPKEALKSLSLHVPKGQVLGLLGKNGAGKTTALKILSCAHDSSGGLALVAGYDVSCERISVFERLGNCAQFDVVWKNQSIQRHLEFFARLKGMPNDKVKEAALSIATAVGLGAPEVYRRHAGQLSGGMRRRLSIAISLIGAPSVLLLDEPSTGLDPSTRNSIWALVNSFATEERAIIITTHMMIEADTLCQRIAIVSQGELKVVATQQHLKNEYGSGYLLQLNLVRSSEAAQESAMSFVRRRLHKDAVLGIKQAKTIHIQLPRDLDLQRVFSALYSPESTSEGCINQFLLSQSSLEDVFIALGD
;
A
#
# COMPACT_ATOMS: atom_id res chain seq x y z
N ASN A 1 -2.11 29.22 0.26
CA ASN A 1 -0.84 29.84 -0.17
C ASN A 1 -0.38 30.82 0.87
N GLY A 2 0.68 30.47 1.62
CA GLY A 2 1.28 31.29 2.67
C GLY A 2 1.85 30.40 3.78
N THR A 3 3.17 30.21 3.79
CA THR A 3 3.91 29.62 4.92
C THR A 3 3.93 30.64 6.07
N CYS A 4 3.35 30.28 7.22
CA CYS A 4 3.41 31.13 8.42
C CYS A 4 4.75 30.89 9.12
N THR A 5 5.70 31.80 8.93
CA THR A 5 6.96 31.85 9.69
C THR A 5 6.88 33.00 10.70
N GLN A 6 6.44 32.71 11.92
CA GLN A 6 6.65 33.60 13.07
C GLN A 6 7.20 32.79 14.25
N THR A 7 8.33 33.24 14.77
CA THR A 7 8.91 32.81 16.06
C THR A 7 8.32 33.66 17.18
N PHE A 8 7.77 33.04 18.22
CA PHE A 8 7.15 33.76 19.35
C PHE A 8 7.86 33.49 20.69
N ASN A 9 7.95 34.54 21.51
CA ASN A 9 8.47 34.54 22.87
C ASN A 9 7.41 34.00 23.85
N SER A 10 7.85 33.23 24.86
CA SER A 10 7.01 32.37 25.71
C SER A 10 6.19 33.07 26.81
N SER A 11 5.72 34.30 26.58
CA SER A 11 4.86 34.99 27.54
C SER A 11 3.71 35.68 26.81
N MET A 12 2.55 34.99 26.81
CA MET A 12 1.24 35.31 26.22
C MET A 12 0.90 34.54 24.95
N LEU A 13 0.17 33.43 25.14
CA LEU A 13 -0.65 32.79 24.11
C LEU A 13 -1.81 33.74 23.78
N GLY A 14 -1.56 34.69 22.88
CA GLY A 14 -2.56 35.63 22.39
C GLY A 14 -3.61 34.95 21.49
N THR A 15 -4.77 35.57 21.37
CA THR A 15 -5.91 35.17 20.52
C THR A 15 -5.52 34.85 19.08
N GLU A 16 -4.42 35.42 18.58
CA GLU A 16 -3.87 35.17 17.24
C GLU A 16 -3.41 33.71 17.02
N PHE A 17 -2.91 33.02 18.05
CA PHE A 17 -2.57 31.60 17.95
C PHE A 17 -3.83 30.76 17.78
N LEU A 18 -4.87 31.04 18.58
CA LEU A 18 -6.14 30.32 18.55
C LEU A 18 -6.84 30.50 17.19
N ASP A 19 -6.83 31.71 16.63
CA ASP A 19 -7.33 31.97 15.27
C ASP A 19 -6.55 31.20 14.20
N CYS A 20 -5.22 31.06 14.35
CA CYS A 20 -4.38 30.32 13.40
C CYS A 20 -4.66 28.81 13.41
N VAL A 21 -5.05 28.22 14.54
CA VAL A 21 -5.45 26.80 14.64
C VAL A 21 -6.96 26.59 14.48
N GLY A 22 -7.71 27.68 14.24
CA GLY A 22 -9.16 27.69 14.12
C GLY A 22 -9.93 27.41 15.42
N ALA A 23 -9.26 27.50 16.57
CA ALA A 23 -9.86 27.28 17.88
C ALA A 23 -10.43 28.59 18.47
N SER A 24 -11.48 28.52 19.28
CA SER A 24 -12.04 29.67 19.99
C SER A 24 -12.40 29.33 21.43
N VAL A 25 -12.35 30.30 22.33
CA VAL A 25 -12.70 30.12 23.75
C VAL A 25 -14.10 30.69 23.98
N SER A 26 -15.03 29.88 24.50
CA SER A 26 -16.38 30.32 24.85
C SER A 26 -16.38 30.97 26.25
N PRO A 27 -16.63 32.29 26.38
CA PRO A 27 -16.49 32.99 27.66
C PRO A 27 -17.53 32.58 28.71
N SER A 28 -18.66 32.01 28.30
CA SER A 28 -19.76 31.67 29.21
C SER A 28 -19.62 30.30 29.88
N ARG A 29 -18.68 29.45 29.45
CA ARG A 29 -18.52 28.07 29.95
C ARG A 29 -17.09 27.61 30.20
N ASN A 30 -16.07 28.48 30.08
CA ASN A 30 -14.65 28.06 30.12
C ASN A 30 -14.36 26.86 29.19
N ALA A 31 -14.97 26.86 27.99
CA ALA A 31 -14.86 25.76 27.04
C ALA A 31 -14.02 26.15 25.81
N LEU A 32 -13.14 25.26 25.37
CA LEU A 32 -12.33 25.41 24.16
C LEU A 32 -13.04 24.74 22.98
N CYS A 33 -13.44 25.51 21.99
CA CYS A 33 -14.07 25.04 20.76
C CYS A 33 -13.00 24.83 19.69
N VAL A 34 -12.89 23.62 19.14
CA VAL A 34 -11.92 23.29 18.08
C VAL A 34 -12.68 22.65 16.90
N PRO A 35 -12.39 23.01 15.64
CA PRO A 35 -13.10 22.48 14.49
C PRO A 35 -12.85 20.98 14.34
N SER A 36 -13.93 20.25 14.11
CA SER A 36 -13.93 18.82 13.77
C SER A 36 -13.29 18.60 12.38
N VAL A 37 -11.97 18.62 12.31
CA VAL A 37 -11.23 18.14 11.15
C VAL A 37 -10.25 17.08 11.63
N ALA A 38 -10.64 15.82 11.41
CA ALA A 38 -9.81 14.65 11.61
C ALA A 38 -8.57 14.70 10.69
N SER A 39 -7.52 15.38 11.16
CA SER A 39 -6.14 15.28 10.64
C SER A 39 -5.07 15.73 11.64
N ILE A 40 -5.41 16.08 12.88
CA ILE A 40 -4.42 16.42 13.92
C ILE A 40 -4.22 15.22 14.86
N MET A 41 -3.85 14.07 14.29
CA MET A 41 -3.35 12.94 15.08
C MET A 41 -1.90 12.63 14.71
N SER A 42 -1.01 13.50 15.17
CA SER A 42 0.40 13.16 15.46
C SER A 42 0.93 13.79 16.76
N GLN A 43 0.07 14.35 17.62
CA GLN A 43 0.49 14.94 18.89
C GLN A 43 -0.28 14.38 20.08
N PHE A 44 -0.11 13.08 20.35
CA PHE A 44 -0.64 12.41 21.54
C PHE A 44 -0.02 12.93 22.85
N GLY A 45 1.18 13.55 22.82
CA GLY A 45 1.82 14.10 24.02
C GLY A 45 1.18 15.40 24.54
N ALA A 46 0.67 16.26 23.65
CA ALA A 46 0.14 17.57 24.04
C ALA A 46 -1.22 17.44 24.76
N PHE A 47 -2.07 16.49 24.34
CA PHE A 47 -3.41 16.30 24.90
C PHE A 47 -3.39 15.69 26.31
N GLN A 48 -2.48 14.76 26.58
CA GLN A 48 -2.33 14.15 27.89
C GLN A 48 -1.79 15.16 28.92
N SER A 49 -0.88 16.04 28.50
CA SER A 49 -0.40 17.15 29.32
C SER A 49 -1.48 18.22 29.55
N LEU A 50 -2.29 18.58 28.55
CA LEU A 50 -3.38 19.55 28.73
C LEU A 50 -4.48 19.03 29.68
N SER A 51 -4.86 17.76 29.57
CA SER A 51 -5.87 17.13 30.44
C SER A 51 -5.44 17.00 31.89
N LEU A 52 -4.14 16.85 32.17
CA LEU A 52 -3.61 16.84 33.53
C LEU A 52 -3.54 18.25 34.14
N THR A 53 -3.54 19.29 33.32
CA THR A 53 -3.36 20.69 33.75
C THR A 53 -4.67 21.45 33.89
N LEU A 54 -5.71 21.06 33.14
CA LEU A 54 -7.01 21.73 33.13
C LEU A 54 -8.09 20.74 33.58
N GLN A 55 -8.65 20.95 34.77
CA GLN A 55 -9.89 20.30 35.20
C GLN A 55 -11.01 20.65 34.20
N SER A 56 -11.32 19.78 33.25
CA SER A 56 -12.44 20.05 32.34
C SER A 56 -13.06 18.81 31.71
N GLU A 57 -14.40 18.83 31.70
CA GLU A 57 -15.23 17.97 30.85
C GLU A 57 -15.04 18.35 29.39
N ILE A 58 -14.89 17.36 28.51
CA ILE A 58 -14.71 17.58 27.07
C ILE A 58 -16.03 17.30 26.34
N TYR A 59 -16.48 18.27 25.55
CA TYR A 59 -17.70 18.20 24.74
C TYR A 59 -17.35 18.07 23.26
N PHE A 60 -17.81 17.00 22.61
CA PHE A 60 -17.67 16.78 21.18
C PHE A 60 -18.89 17.31 20.42
N TRP A 61 -18.67 17.86 19.22
CA TRP A 61 -19.75 18.52 18.46
C TRP A 61 -20.55 17.56 17.54
N SER A 62 -20.14 16.29 17.47
CA SER A 62 -20.83 15.23 16.74
C SER A 62 -20.47 13.87 17.34
N ASP A 63 -21.38 12.90 17.24
CA ASP A 63 -21.12 11.55 17.72
C ASP A 63 -19.82 11.00 17.08
N PRO A 64 -18.94 10.38 17.88
CA PRO A 64 -17.70 9.83 17.37
C PRO A 64 -17.99 8.78 16.27
N PRO A 65 -17.21 8.74 15.16
CA PRO A 65 -17.34 7.66 14.18
C PRO A 65 -17.07 6.29 14.83
N SER A 66 -17.59 5.21 14.25
CA SER A 66 -17.53 3.83 14.79
C SER A 66 -16.12 3.27 15.10
N TYR A 67 -15.05 3.91 14.61
CA TYR A 67 -13.66 3.62 15.01
C TYR A 67 -13.34 4.07 16.45
N THR A 68 -13.95 5.17 16.90
CA THR A 68 -13.80 5.71 18.25
C THR A 68 -14.57 4.86 19.28
N GLU A 69 -15.70 4.27 18.92
CA GLU A 69 -16.43 3.34 19.80
C GLU A 69 -15.68 2.02 20.05
N SER A 70 -14.92 1.54 19.07
CA SER A 70 -14.27 0.22 19.12
C SER A 70 -12.87 0.22 19.74
N PHE A 71 -12.14 1.34 19.69
CA PHE A 71 -10.78 1.44 20.26
C PHE A 71 -10.63 2.53 21.33
N PHE A 72 -11.38 3.62 21.24
CA PHE A 72 -11.18 4.81 22.09
C PHE A 72 -11.97 4.69 23.40
N ILE A 73 -13.25 4.32 23.34
CA ILE A 73 -14.12 4.14 24.52
C ILE A 73 -13.57 3.04 25.47
N PRO A 74 -13.13 1.85 24.99
CA PRO A 74 -12.55 0.83 25.86
C PRO A 74 -11.25 1.28 26.54
N SER A 75 -10.44 2.10 25.85
CA SER A 75 -9.18 2.63 26.38
C SER A 75 -9.42 3.70 27.45
N ILE A 76 -10.46 4.53 27.30
CA ILE A 76 -10.85 5.55 28.30
C ILE A 76 -11.47 4.89 29.54
N GLN A 77 -12.33 3.89 29.35
CA GLN A 77 -12.91 3.12 30.46
C GLN A 77 -11.85 2.35 31.25
N SER A 78 -10.80 1.86 30.57
CA SER A 78 -9.65 1.21 31.24
C SER A 78 -8.83 2.17 32.13
N GLY A 79 -8.90 3.48 31.89
CA GLY A 79 -8.29 4.54 32.71
C GLY A 79 -9.25 5.17 33.74
N GLY A 80 -10.44 4.59 33.95
CA GLY A 80 -11.46 5.07 34.89
C GLY A 80 -12.34 6.22 34.37
N GLY A 81 -12.17 6.66 33.13
CA GLY A 81 -13.01 7.68 32.51
C GLY A 81 -14.40 7.17 32.12
N ASP A 82 -15.40 8.05 32.13
CA ASP A 82 -16.77 7.76 31.73
C ASP A 82 -17.17 8.64 30.53
N CYS A 83 -17.70 8.02 29.47
CA CYS A 83 -18.14 8.71 28.26
C CYS A 83 -19.61 8.36 27.98
N SER A 84 -20.48 9.38 27.93
CA SER A 84 -21.89 9.25 27.58
C SER A 84 -22.25 10.22 26.43
N GLY A 85 -22.52 9.65 25.25
CA GLY A 85 -22.76 10.42 24.03
C GLY A 85 -21.57 11.32 23.67
N ASN A 86 -21.83 12.61 23.51
CA ASN A 86 -20.83 13.63 23.15
C ASN A 86 -20.00 14.17 24.32
N VAL A 87 -20.08 13.56 25.51
CA VAL A 87 -19.41 14.05 26.72
C VAL A 87 -18.52 12.97 27.32
N CYS A 88 -17.25 13.29 27.59
CA CYS A 88 -16.30 12.41 28.27
C CYS A 88 -15.71 13.06 29.53
N LYS A 89 -15.67 12.30 30.63
CA LYS A 89 -15.13 12.65 31.95
C LYS A 89 -13.94 11.78 32.30
N PHE A 90 -12.89 12.36 32.91
CA PHE A 90 -11.66 11.66 33.28
C PHE A 90 -11.40 11.80 34.80
N PRO A 91 -11.15 10.71 35.56
CA PRO A 91 -10.82 10.79 36.99
C PRO A 91 -9.32 11.05 37.24
N MET A 92 -9.01 11.58 38.43
CA MET A 92 -7.64 11.74 38.92
C MET A 92 -6.94 10.39 39.12
N THR A 93 -5.79 10.18 38.46
CA THR A 93 -4.83 9.14 38.86
C THR A 93 -3.74 9.74 39.75
N GLN A 94 -3.58 9.24 40.98
CA GLN A 94 -2.48 9.65 41.88
C GLN A 94 -1.10 9.24 41.33
N PRO A 95 -0.02 10.01 41.62
CA PRO A 95 1.29 9.77 41.02
C PRO A 95 2.08 8.67 41.74
N LEU A 96 2.58 7.68 40.98
CA LEU A 96 3.62 6.75 41.40
C LEU A 96 4.99 7.48 41.44
N TYR A 97 5.40 7.85 42.65
CA TYR A 97 6.71 8.39 43.01
C TYR A 97 7.82 7.37 42.69
N GLY A 98 8.63 7.59 41.66
CA GLY A 98 9.82 6.75 41.43
C GLY A 98 10.62 6.99 40.15
N GLN A 99 9.97 7.40 39.04
CA GLN A 99 10.67 7.57 37.74
C GLN A 99 10.89 9.03 37.29
N THR A 100 10.43 10.01 38.07
CA THR A 100 10.52 11.43 37.69
C THR A 100 11.88 12.07 37.95
N ILE A 101 12.73 11.53 38.83
CA ILE A 101 14.00 12.18 39.21
C ILE A 101 14.98 12.31 38.04
N GLY A 102 14.99 11.35 37.09
CA GLY A 102 15.87 11.39 35.93
C GLY A 102 15.55 12.53 34.93
N PHE A 103 14.26 12.86 34.76
CA PHE A 103 13.83 13.91 33.85
C PHE A 103 14.05 15.31 34.41
N TRP A 104 13.94 15.48 35.73
CA TRP A 104 14.26 16.75 36.39
C TRP A 104 15.75 17.06 36.36
N PHE A 105 16.61 16.04 36.52
CA PHE A 105 18.07 16.23 36.45
C PHE A 105 18.53 16.60 35.03
N LEU A 106 17.98 15.95 34.01
CA LEU A 106 18.30 16.26 32.61
C LEU A 106 17.78 17.64 32.18
N GLY A 107 16.58 18.01 32.64
CA GLY A 107 16.00 19.33 32.41
C GLY A 107 16.80 20.46 33.07
N ALA A 108 17.29 20.26 34.30
CA ALA A 108 18.10 21.25 35.01
C ALA A 108 19.49 21.44 34.38
N VAL A 109 20.11 20.38 33.85
CA VAL A 109 21.40 20.48 33.14
C VAL A 109 21.24 21.23 31.81
N LEU A 110 20.17 20.96 31.06
CA LEU A 110 19.89 21.65 29.80
C LEU A 110 19.56 23.14 29.99
N THR A 111 18.81 23.50 31.04
CA THR A 111 18.50 24.91 31.34
C THR A 111 19.73 25.67 31.85
N LEU A 112 20.65 25.00 32.58
CA LEU A 112 21.90 25.61 33.00
C LEU A 112 22.85 25.87 31.82
N ILE A 113 22.96 24.92 30.88
CA ILE A 113 23.77 25.07 29.65
C ILE A 113 23.20 26.18 28.76
N LEU A 114 21.87 26.23 28.60
CA LEU A 114 21.20 27.27 27.81
C LEU A 114 21.34 28.65 28.47
N GLY A 115 21.29 28.72 29.80
CA GLY A 115 21.51 29.96 30.57
C GLY A 115 22.93 30.49 30.45
N ILE A 116 23.94 29.63 30.47
CA ILE A 116 25.35 30.02 30.28
C ILE A 116 25.58 30.52 28.84
N LEU A 117 25.01 29.84 27.83
CA LEU A 117 25.09 30.27 26.44
C LEU A 117 24.42 31.63 26.21
N LEU A 118 23.26 31.87 26.81
CA LEU A 118 22.55 33.16 26.72
C LEU A 118 23.31 34.27 27.46
N ALA A 119 23.90 33.99 28.62
CA ALA A 119 24.71 34.98 29.35
C ALA A 119 25.97 35.41 28.58
N CYS A 120 26.61 34.48 27.83
CA CYS A 120 27.73 34.78 26.95
C CYS A 120 27.32 35.60 25.72
N PHE A 121 26.09 35.43 25.21
CA PHE A 121 25.60 36.19 24.05
C PHE A 121 25.13 37.61 24.36
N PHE A 122 24.70 37.88 25.60
CA PHE A 122 24.08 39.16 25.98
C PHE A 122 24.97 40.12 26.80
N SER A 123 26.22 39.75 27.12
CA SER A 123 27.11 40.59 27.94
C SER A 123 28.17 41.33 27.10
N PHE A 124 27.77 42.30 26.27
CA PHE A 124 28.65 43.40 25.79
C PHE A 124 27.80 44.65 25.47
N PRO A 125 28.08 45.83 26.08
CA PRO A 125 27.28 47.03 25.84
C PRO A 125 27.78 47.90 24.68
N THR A 126 26.82 48.28 23.80
CA THR A 126 26.63 49.56 23.07
C THR A 126 27.68 50.11 22.06
N GLY A 127 27.34 50.02 20.76
CA GLY A 127 27.39 51.08 19.72
C GLY A 127 28.65 51.20 18.79
N PRO A 128 28.54 51.76 17.55
CA PRO A 128 27.38 52.13 16.72
C PRO A 128 27.30 51.43 15.34
N VAL A 129 26.09 51.46 14.77
CA VAL A 129 25.75 51.14 13.37
C VAL A 129 26.38 52.15 12.41
N LEU A 130 27.38 51.77 11.60
CA LEU A 130 27.72 52.43 10.32
C LEU A 130 28.83 51.67 9.56
N ARG A 131 28.39 50.85 8.60
CA ARG A 131 29.08 50.32 7.39
C ARG A 131 28.79 48.84 7.24
N TYR A 132 27.79 48.48 6.46
CA TYR A 132 27.82 47.32 5.55
C TYR A 132 26.55 47.31 4.69
N LYS A 133 26.42 48.30 3.80
CA LYS A 133 25.37 48.33 2.77
C LYS A 133 25.79 47.63 1.46
N ASN A 134 26.89 46.87 1.46
CA ASN A 134 27.44 46.20 0.26
C ASN A 134 27.58 44.66 0.41
N MET A 135 26.92 44.02 1.36
CA MET A 135 27.03 42.56 1.56
C MET A 135 25.68 41.82 1.47
N PHE A 136 24.67 42.39 0.81
CA PHE A 136 23.37 41.74 0.61
C PHE A 136 22.95 41.59 -0.87
N SER A 137 23.77 42.05 -1.84
CA SER A 137 23.50 41.83 -3.28
C SER A 137 24.31 40.69 -3.92
N GLN A 138 25.17 39.98 -3.17
CA GLN A 138 25.92 38.82 -3.71
C GLN A 138 25.34 37.45 -3.33
N PHE A 139 24.33 37.36 -2.47
CA PHE A 139 23.82 36.08 -1.99
C PHE A 139 22.60 35.52 -2.74
N PHE A 140 21.93 36.31 -3.60
CA PHE A 140 20.78 35.84 -4.39
C PHE A 140 21.04 35.73 -5.90
N GLY A 141 22.31 35.70 -6.31
CA GLY A 141 22.72 35.74 -7.72
C GLY A 141 23.67 34.64 -8.16
N SER A 142 23.58 33.40 -7.67
CA SER A 142 24.31 32.27 -8.28
C SER A 142 23.87 30.89 -7.76
N LEU A 143 22.72 30.41 -8.20
CA LEU A 143 22.45 28.96 -8.33
C LEU A 143 22.27 28.63 -9.81
N ARG A 144 23.33 28.91 -10.57
CA ARG A 144 23.57 28.34 -11.90
C ARG A 144 24.50 27.16 -11.71
N CYS A 145 24.05 25.98 -12.18
CA CYS A 145 24.88 24.79 -12.34
C CYS A 145 26.26 25.16 -12.89
N LYS A 146 27.30 24.89 -12.10
CA LYS A 146 28.68 24.83 -12.58
C LYS A 146 29.29 23.52 -12.11
N LYS A 147 29.46 22.59 -13.07
CA LYS A 147 30.56 21.61 -13.00
C LYS A 147 31.86 22.39 -12.84
N LYS A 148 32.74 21.98 -11.95
CA LYS A 148 34.14 22.40 -11.96
C LYS A 148 35.08 21.20 -11.78
N PRO A 149 36.28 21.28 -12.37
CA PRO A 149 37.11 20.13 -12.71
C PRO A 149 38.11 19.79 -11.59
N VAL A 150 38.70 18.62 -11.75
CA VAL A 150 39.73 18.01 -10.92
C VAL A 150 41.02 18.84 -10.89
N GLU A 151 41.55 19.06 -9.69
CA GLU A 151 42.98 19.29 -9.46
C GLU A 151 43.41 18.50 -8.22
N GLY A 152 44.46 17.69 -8.38
CA GLY A 152 44.91 16.75 -7.38
C GLY A 152 45.78 17.38 -6.28
N LYS A 153 45.72 16.78 -5.10
CA LYS A 153 46.82 16.72 -4.13
C LYS A 153 46.59 15.55 -3.16
N LYS A 154 47.61 14.69 -3.06
CA LYS A 154 47.71 13.56 -2.12
C LYS A 154 47.74 14.05 -0.68
N VAL A 155 46.93 13.46 0.20
CA VAL A 155 47.23 13.17 1.61
C VAL A 155 46.45 11.91 2.02
N GLU A 156 47.16 10.89 2.51
CA GLU A 156 46.62 9.67 3.12
C GLU A 156 46.13 9.94 4.55
N SER A 157 44.94 9.44 4.92
CA SER A 157 44.70 8.57 6.09
C SER A 157 43.19 8.40 6.41
N THR A 158 42.73 7.14 6.32
CA THR A 158 41.70 6.43 7.14
C THR A 158 40.35 7.07 7.49
N GLU A 159 39.27 6.59 6.83
CA GLU A 159 38.01 6.01 7.40
C GLU A 159 36.98 5.80 6.26
N PRO A 160 36.44 4.58 6.01
CA PRO A 160 35.45 4.34 4.95
C PRO A 160 34.06 4.05 5.55
N GLU A 161 33.14 5.00 5.49
CA GLU A 161 31.70 4.72 5.74
C GLU A 161 30.81 5.88 5.24
N LEU A 162 30.90 6.28 3.97
CA LEU A 162 29.89 7.16 3.37
C LEU A 162 29.82 7.18 1.83
N GLU A 163 30.54 6.29 1.11
CA GLU A 163 30.57 6.31 -0.37
C GLU A 163 29.67 5.26 -1.07
N GLU A 164 29.12 4.26 -0.37
CA GLU A 164 28.33 3.19 -1.00
C GLU A 164 26.93 3.61 -1.48
N VAL A 165 26.34 4.67 -0.92
CA VAL A 165 24.94 5.05 -1.23
C VAL A 165 24.78 5.77 -2.59
N THR A 166 25.88 6.11 -3.26
CA THR A 166 25.86 6.94 -4.49
C THR A 166 26.30 6.21 -5.76
N GLN A 167 26.73 4.95 -5.68
CA GLN A 167 27.10 4.13 -6.85
C GLN A 167 25.97 3.21 -7.35
N GLU A 168 24.91 2.95 -6.57
CA GLU A 168 23.83 2.02 -6.94
C GLU A 168 22.82 2.53 -7.99
N ARG A 169 22.99 3.73 -8.57
CA ARG A 169 21.95 4.40 -9.40
C ARG A 169 22.18 4.41 -10.92
N GLN A 170 22.99 3.51 -11.47
CA GLN A 170 23.31 3.50 -12.91
C GLN A 170 23.38 2.09 -13.50
N VAL A 171 22.25 1.38 -13.63
CA VAL A 171 22.22 0.12 -14.41
C VAL A 171 20.82 -0.08 -15.01
N VAL A 172 20.65 0.17 -16.32
CA VAL A 172 19.37 -0.18 -16.98
C VAL A 172 19.55 -0.89 -18.35
N ARG A 173 20.76 -1.01 -18.92
CA ARG A 173 20.88 -1.61 -20.28
C ARG A 173 21.14 -3.13 -20.31
N GLU A 174 21.86 -3.69 -19.35
CA GLU A 174 22.15 -5.14 -19.35
C GLU A 174 21.12 -5.97 -18.57
N LEU A 175 20.43 -5.39 -17.58
CA LEU A 175 19.36 -6.05 -16.81
C LEU A 175 18.06 -6.24 -17.60
N VAL A 176 17.83 -5.40 -18.61
CA VAL A 176 16.61 -5.40 -19.42
C VAL A 176 16.68 -6.43 -20.55
N LYS A 177 17.89 -6.88 -20.96
CA LYS A 177 18.04 -7.89 -22.02
C LYS A 177 17.45 -9.27 -21.63
N PRO A 178 17.76 -9.85 -20.46
CA PRO A 178 17.15 -11.11 -20.03
C PRO A 178 15.65 -10.98 -19.76
N LEU A 179 15.18 -9.80 -19.31
CA LEU A 179 13.76 -9.54 -19.03
C LEU A 179 12.92 -9.23 -20.28
N LEU A 180 13.53 -8.77 -21.37
CA LEU A 180 12.90 -8.55 -22.67
C LEU A 180 13.03 -9.76 -23.63
N SER A 181 13.93 -10.70 -23.37
CA SER A 181 14.22 -11.83 -24.29
C SER A 181 13.48 -13.12 -23.97
N THR A 182 12.60 -13.18 -22.98
CA THR A 182 11.75 -14.35 -22.75
C THR A 182 10.47 -14.24 -23.61
N PRO A 183 10.32 -14.97 -24.73
CA PRO A 183 8.99 -15.43 -25.09
C PRO A 183 8.50 -16.37 -23.97
N GLU A 184 7.22 -16.27 -23.59
CA GLU A 184 6.55 -17.12 -22.58
C GLU A 184 6.86 -18.63 -22.69
N PRO A 185 6.58 -19.50 -21.68
CA PRO A 185 6.37 -19.30 -20.23
C PRO A 185 7.21 -20.30 -19.39
N GLU A 186 8.23 -19.84 -18.68
CA GLU A 186 8.89 -20.67 -17.65
C GLU A 186 9.10 -19.81 -16.39
N ALA A 187 8.81 -20.38 -15.21
CA ALA A 187 8.96 -19.74 -13.92
C ALA A 187 10.33 -19.07 -13.80
N LEU A 188 10.32 -17.82 -13.36
CA LEU A 188 11.50 -17.24 -12.74
C LEU A 188 11.57 -17.76 -11.31
N GLU A 189 12.23 -18.91 -11.11
CA GLU A 189 12.70 -19.29 -9.78
C GLU A 189 13.81 -18.31 -9.35
N ALA A 190 13.77 -17.88 -8.09
CA ALA A 190 14.79 -17.03 -7.50
C ALA A 190 16.09 -17.83 -7.30
N GLY A 191 16.89 -17.95 -8.36
CA GLY A 191 18.26 -18.46 -8.27
C GLY A 191 19.20 -17.45 -7.60
N ASN A 192 20.03 -17.94 -6.67
CA ASN A 192 21.16 -17.19 -6.12
C ASN A 192 22.19 -16.93 -7.24
N ALA A 193 22.19 -15.73 -7.80
CA ALA A 193 23.26 -15.27 -8.68
C ALA A 193 24.38 -14.66 -7.82
N GLU A 194 25.47 -15.41 -7.66
CA GLU A 194 26.74 -14.92 -7.10
C GLU A 194 27.46 -14.02 -8.10
N ASP A 195 27.98 -12.90 -7.58
CA ASP A 195 29.02 -11.99 -8.08
C ASP A 195 29.38 -11.99 -9.58
N GLU A 196 28.80 -11.05 -10.33
CA GLU A 196 29.48 -10.39 -11.45
C GLU A 196 29.31 -8.86 -11.35
N ASN A 197 30.44 -8.14 -11.40
CA ASN A 197 30.52 -6.68 -11.26
C ASN A 197 29.61 -5.93 -12.27
N PRO A 198 28.72 -5.02 -11.83
CA PRO A 198 27.82 -4.33 -12.75
C PRO A 198 28.53 -3.23 -13.54
N ILE A 199 28.44 -3.32 -14.87
CA ILE A 199 28.81 -2.25 -15.78
C ILE A 199 27.79 -1.10 -15.65
N ILE A 200 28.29 0.06 -15.25
CA ILE A 200 27.54 1.28 -14.99
C ILE A 200 27.04 1.88 -16.32
N VAL A 201 25.72 1.90 -16.54
CA VAL A 201 25.10 2.59 -17.70
C VAL A 201 24.11 3.64 -17.19
N ASN A 202 24.30 4.88 -17.64
CA ASN A 202 23.42 6.00 -17.34
C ASN A 202 21.98 5.77 -17.83
N HIS A 203 21.00 6.03 -16.96
CA HIS A 203 19.56 5.99 -17.29
C HIS A 203 19.16 6.96 -18.43
N SER A 204 20.05 7.87 -18.85
CA SER A 204 19.83 8.77 -19.99
C SER A 204 19.85 8.11 -21.36
N ASP A 205 20.38 6.88 -21.45
CA ASP A 205 20.75 6.28 -22.75
C ASP A 205 19.73 5.25 -23.26
N ILE A 206 18.59 5.08 -22.56
CA ILE A 206 17.54 4.12 -22.92
C ILE A 206 16.30 4.86 -23.39
N PRO A 207 15.77 4.53 -24.59
CA PRO A 207 14.48 5.03 -25.02
C PRO A 207 13.42 4.68 -23.97
N ARG A 208 12.77 5.68 -23.39
CA ARG A 208 11.74 5.49 -22.35
C ARG A 208 10.60 4.56 -22.77
N GLY A 209 10.39 4.37 -24.08
CA GLY A 209 9.40 3.44 -24.63
C GLY A 209 9.75 1.95 -24.46
N ASP A 210 11.02 1.61 -24.24
CA ASP A 210 11.49 0.24 -24.06
C ASP A 210 11.45 -0.21 -22.59
N VAL A 211 11.19 0.73 -21.68
CA VAL A 211 11.06 0.44 -20.24
C VAL A 211 9.62 0.00 -19.96
N PRO A 212 9.42 -1.12 -19.23
CA PRO A 212 8.10 -1.53 -18.79
C PRO A 212 7.37 -0.39 -18.04
N PRO A 213 6.05 -0.21 -18.24
CA PRO A 213 5.30 0.85 -17.57
C PRO A 213 5.42 0.88 -16.06
N ALA A 214 5.56 -0.27 -15.39
CA ALA A 214 5.95 -0.30 -13.99
C ALA A 214 7.16 -1.20 -13.82
N LEU A 215 8.21 -0.69 -13.17
CA LEU A 215 9.42 -1.43 -12.86
C LEU A 215 9.83 -1.16 -11.42
N MET A 216 10.09 -2.22 -10.68
CA MET A 216 10.71 -2.22 -9.36
C MET A 216 11.96 -3.10 -9.47
N TYR A 217 13.10 -2.58 -9.05
CA TYR A 217 14.36 -3.32 -9.09
C TYR A 217 15.07 -3.19 -7.75
N LYS A 218 15.27 -4.34 -7.08
CA LYS A 218 15.83 -4.44 -5.73
C LYS A 218 15.19 -3.45 -4.76
N LEU A 219 13.87 -3.24 -4.88
CA LEU A 219 13.18 -2.20 -4.15
C LEU A 219 13.18 -2.51 -2.66
N ARG A 220 13.65 -1.55 -1.86
CA ARG A 220 13.82 -1.70 -0.41
C ARG A 220 13.08 -0.62 0.36
N LYS A 221 12.50 -0.98 1.50
CA LYS A 221 11.86 -0.04 2.43
C LYS A 221 12.04 -0.48 3.87
N VAL A 222 12.71 0.36 4.64
CA VAL A 222 12.86 0.25 6.09
C VAL A 222 12.09 1.38 6.75
N TYR A 223 11.24 1.03 7.71
CA TYR A 223 10.62 2.00 8.59
C TYR A 223 11.45 2.11 9.87
N PRO A 224 11.87 3.32 10.26
CA PRO A 224 12.53 3.52 11.54
C PRO A 224 11.53 3.17 12.65
N SER A 225 12.00 2.50 13.70
CA SER A 225 11.16 2.25 14.85
C SER A 225 11.35 3.34 15.91
N LEU A 226 10.25 3.78 16.51
CA LEU A 226 10.26 4.62 17.70
C LEU A 226 10.36 3.73 18.95
N GLY A 227 11.12 4.16 19.96
CA GLY A 227 11.15 3.51 21.29
C GLY A 227 12.02 2.25 21.41
N GLY A 228 13.18 2.18 20.76
CA GLY A 228 14.20 1.14 21.01
C GLY A 228 13.93 -0.25 20.42
N ARG A 229 12.83 -0.43 19.68
CA ARG A 229 12.61 -1.65 18.88
C ARG A 229 13.48 -1.63 17.62
N PRO A 230 13.84 -2.80 17.05
CA PRO A 230 14.59 -2.85 15.80
C PRO A 230 13.77 -2.23 14.65
N PRO A 231 14.44 -1.59 13.67
CA PRO A 231 13.78 -1.04 12.50
C PRO A 231 13.03 -2.14 11.74
N LYS A 232 11.84 -1.81 11.23
CA LYS A 232 11.01 -2.77 10.51
C LYS A 232 11.27 -2.67 9.02
N GLU A 233 11.91 -3.69 8.47
CA GLU A 233 12.05 -3.85 7.04
C GLU A 233 10.75 -4.38 6.44
N ALA A 234 10.09 -3.56 5.63
CA ALA A 234 8.81 -3.88 5.00
C ALA A 234 9.00 -4.42 3.57
N LEU A 235 10.07 -4.02 2.90
CA LEU A 235 10.52 -4.55 1.61
C LEU A 235 12.03 -4.72 1.70
N LYS A 236 12.55 -5.89 1.34
CA LYS A 236 13.98 -6.22 1.42
C LYS A 236 14.66 -6.01 0.07
N SER A 237 14.17 -6.69 -0.97
CA SER A 237 14.68 -6.61 -2.34
C SER A 237 13.60 -7.07 -3.32
N LEU A 238 12.58 -6.23 -3.53
CA LEU A 238 11.49 -6.55 -4.45
C LEU A 238 11.86 -6.16 -5.89
N SER A 239 12.06 -7.14 -6.76
CA SER A 239 12.31 -6.97 -8.20
C SER A 239 11.13 -7.50 -8.99
N LEU A 240 10.44 -6.65 -9.75
CA LEU A 240 9.22 -6.99 -10.47
C LEU A 240 8.96 -5.94 -11.57
N HIS A 241 8.46 -6.37 -12.72
CA HIS A 241 8.03 -5.47 -13.79
C HIS A 241 6.63 -5.83 -14.28
N VAL A 242 5.93 -4.83 -14.82
CA VAL A 242 4.60 -5.00 -15.45
C VAL A 242 4.65 -4.37 -16.85
N PRO A 243 4.56 -5.19 -17.90
CA PRO A 243 4.45 -4.73 -19.29
C PRO A 243 3.15 -3.97 -19.55
N LYS A 244 3.10 -3.30 -20.70
CA LYS A 244 1.85 -2.73 -21.24
C LYS A 244 0.83 -3.85 -21.49
N GLY A 245 -0.45 -3.54 -21.29
CA GLY A 245 -1.53 -4.48 -21.56
C GLY A 245 -1.70 -5.58 -20.51
N GLN A 246 -0.92 -5.55 -19.43
CA GLN A 246 -0.93 -6.57 -18.40
C GLN A 246 -1.51 -6.07 -17.07
N VAL A 247 -2.38 -6.90 -16.50
CA VAL A 247 -2.90 -6.85 -15.14
C VAL A 247 -2.10 -7.85 -14.29
N LEU A 248 -1.30 -7.32 -13.37
CA LEU A 248 -0.54 -8.09 -12.40
C LEU A 248 -1.26 -8.11 -11.05
N GLY A 249 -1.49 -9.30 -10.51
CA GLY A 249 -1.96 -9.50 -9.14
C GLY A 249 -0.78 -9.61 -8.18
N LEU A 250 -0.66 -8.70 -7.22
CA LEU A 250 0.30 -8.79 -6.13
C LEU A 250 -0.39 -9.46 -4.93
N LEU A 251 -0.09 -10.74 -4.71
CA LEU A 251 -0.67 -11.60 -3.68
C LEU A 251 0.30 -11.76 -2.51
N GLY A 252 -0.19 -11.93 -1.29
CA GLY A 252 0.65 -12.06 -0.09
C GLY A 252 -0.16 -11.96 1.20
N LYS A 253 0.38 -12.46 2.31
CA LYS A 253 -0.25 -12.32 3.63
C LYS A 253 -0.31 -10.83 4.03
N ASN A 254 -1.14 -10.49 5.01
CA ASN A 254 -1.13 -9.15 5.58
C ASN A 254 0.25 -8.86 6.19
N GLY A 255 0.80 -7.67 5.89
CA GLY A 255 2.15 -7.30 6.31
C GLY A 255 3.28 -7.79 5.39
N ALA A 256 3.00 -8.49 4.28
CA ALA A 256 4.02 -8.93 3.33
C ALA A 256 4.73 -7.79 2.56
N GLY A 257 4.24 -6.56 2.62
CA GLY A 257 4.84 -5.40 1.95
C GLY A 257 4.09 -4.85 0.73
N LYS A 258 2.99 -5.51 0.30
CA LYS A 258 2.18 -5.14 -0.88
C LYS A 258 1.81 -3.65 -0.96
N THR A 259 1.09 -3.16 0.04
CA THR A 259 0.68 -1.74 0.14
C THR A 259 1.88 -0.81 0.27
N THR A 260 3.00 -1.26 0.84
CA THR A 260 4.23 -0.45 0.90
C THR A 260 4.84 -0.27 -0.49
N ALA A 261 4.86 -1.32 -1.32
CA ALA A 261 5.32 -1.22 -2.71
C ALA A 261 4.45 -0.24 -3.53
N LEU A 262 3.12 -0.34 -3.41
CA LEU A 262 2.21 0.59 -4.08
C LEU A 262 2.39 2.04 -3.61
N LYS A 263 2.61 2.27 -2.32
CA LYS A 263 2.88 3.61 -1.77
C LYS A 263 4.18 4.22 -2.30
N ILE A 264 5.18 3.39 -2.60
CA ILE A 264 6.43 3.87 -3.22
C ILE A 264 6.18 4.21 -4.69
N LEU A 265 5.51 3.32 -5.43
CA LEU A 265 5.12 3.57 -6.83
C LEU A 265 4.23 4.82 -6.97
N SER A 266 3.39 5.09 -5.97
CA SER A 266 2.53 6.28 -5.94
C SER A 266 3.21 7.53 -5.37
N CYS A 267 4.52 7.52 -5.17
CA CYS A 267 5.31 8.61 -4.59
C CYS A 267 4.84 9.08 -3.19
N ALA A 268 4.04 8.27 -2.49
CA ALA A 268 3.53 8.61 -1.16
C ALA A 268 4.63 8.38 -0.10
N HIS A 269 5.44 7.34 -0.28
CA HIS A 269 6.58 7.02 0.57
C HIS A 269 7.84 6.95 -0.29
N ASP A 270 8.96 7.47 0.21
CA ASP A 270 10.25 7.28 -0.44
C ASP A 270 10.76 5.85 -0.25
N SER A 271 11.47 5.29 -1.23
CA SER A 271 12.20 4.04 -1.04
C SER A 271 13.40 4.25 -0.11
N SER A 272 13.80 3.19 0.61
CA SER A 272 15.06 3.18 1.38
C SER A 272 16.24 2.70 0.56
N GLY A 273 15.99 2.17 -0.65
CA GLY A 273 16.98 1.64 -1.58
C GLY A 273 16.31 1.06 -2.81
N GLY A 274 17.12 0.71 -3.82
CA GLY A 274 16.65 0.21 -5.12
C GLY A 274 16.03 1.29 -6.01
N LEU A 275 15.46 0.84 -7.13
CA LEU A 275 14.88 1.67 -8.17
C LEU A 275 13.39 1.36 -8.36
N ALA A 276 12.59 2.40 -8.54
CA ALA A 276 11.20 2.27 -8.93
C ALA A 276 10.88 3.27 -10.06
N LEU A 277 10.41 2.74 -11.19
CA LEU A 277 10.03 3.53 -12.37
C LEU A 277 8.55 3.36 -12.67
N VAL A 278 7.91 4.47 -13.04
CA VAL A 278 6.54 4.50 -13.56
C VAL A 278 6.55 5.23 -14.90
N ALA A 279 6.14 4.53 -15.95
CA ALA A 279 6.17 4.98 -17.34
C ALA A 279 7.55 5.52 -17.78
N GLY A 280 8.62 4.89 -17.29
CA GLY A 280 10.01 5.29 -17.57
C GLY A 280 10.53 6.48 -16.75
N TYR A 281 9.77 6.95 -15.75
CA TYR A 281 10.16 8.05 -14.86
C TYR A 281 10.46 7.53 -13.45
N ASP A 282 11.53 8.01 -12.83
CA ASP A 282 11.93 7.63 -11.47
C ASP A 282 11.02 8.29 -10.43
N VAL A 283 10.40 7.48 -9.57
CA VAL A 283 9.45 7.95 -8.53
C VAL A 283 10.12 8.83 -7.46
N SER A 284 11.43 8.73 -7.29
CA SER A 284 12.17 9.49 -6.28
C SER A 284 12.43 10.94 -6.72
N CYS A 285 12.67 11.18 -8.01
CA CYS A 285 13.09 12.48 -8.54
C CYS A 285 12.17 13.09 -9.62
N GLU A 286 11.39 12.29 -10.35
CA GLU A 286 10.53 12.74 -11.46
C GLU A 286 9.01 12.67 -11.13
N ARG A 287 8.64 13.01 -9.89
CA ARG A 287 7.28 12.81 -9.33
C ARG A 287 6.15 13.41 -10.16
N ILE A 288 6.34 14.60 -10.73
CA ILE A 288 5.29 15.27 -11.54
C ILE A 288 4.95 14.43 -12.77
N SER A 289 5.97 13.95 -13.49
CA SER A 289 5.78 13.12 -14.68
C SER A 289 5.18 11.76 -14.34
N VAL A 290 5.50 11.20 -13.17
CA VAL A 290 4.83 10.02 -12.62
C VAL A 290 3.35 10.31 -12.34
N PHE A 291 3.03 11.40 -11.65
CA PHE A 291 1.65 11.76 -11.32
C PHE A 291 0.78 11.99 -12.53
N GLU A 292 1.29 12.50 -13.64
CA GLU A 292 0.53 12.63 -14.89
C GLU A 292 0.08 11.27 -15.45
N ARG A 293 0.92 10.24 -15.30
CA ARG A 293 0.75 8.92 -15.94
C ARG A 293 0.19 7.84 -15.03
N LEU A 294 0.14 8.10 -13.73
CA LEU A 294 -0.28 7.15 -12.69
C LEU A 294 -1.71 7.41 -12.22
N GLY A 295 -2.55 6.39 -12.26
CA GLY A 295 -3.81 6.32 -11.53
C GLY A 295 -3.60 5.53 -10.23
N ASN A 296 -4.07 6.04 -9.09
CA ASN A 296 -3.98 5.35 -7.82
C ASN A 296 -5.34 5.28 -7.14
N CYS A 297 -5.85 4.07 -6.92
CA CYS A 297 -7.02 3.80 -6.10
C CYS A 297 -6.54 3.13 -4.81
N ALA A 298 -6.50 3.91 -3.72
CA ALA A 298 -6.08 3.42 -2.42
C ALA A 298 -7.10 2.43 -1.81
N GLN A 299 -6.70 1.74 -0.75
CA GLN A 299 -7.59 0.83 -0.01
C GLN A 299 -8.83 1.53 0.56
N PHE A 300 -8.69 2.77 1.04
CA PHE A 300 -9.80 3.59 1.53
C PHE A 300 -10.33 4.54 0.45
N ASP A 301 -11.63 4.84 0.52
CA ASP A 301 -12.26 5.77 -0.41
C ASP A 301 -11.84 7.22 -0.13
N VAL A 302 -11.20 7.86 -1.10
CA VAL A 302 -10.74 9.26 -1.01
C VAL A 302 -11.88 10.19 -1.45
N VAL A 303 -12.92 10.30 -0.62
CA VAL A 303 -14.14 11.05 -0.95
C VAL A 303 -14.50 12.10 0.10
N TRP A 304 -14.78 13.33 -0.35
CA TRP A 304 -15.35 14.40 0.46
C TRP A 304 -16.87 14.26 0.50
N LYS A 305 -17.41 13.86 1.66
CA LYS A 305 -18.84 13.54 1.83
C LYS A 305 -19.78 14.66 1.35
N ASN A 306 -19.38 15.92 1.50
CA ASN A 306 -20.18 17.09 1.15
C ASN A 306 -20.00 17.56 -0.31
N GLN A 307 -19.21 16.87 -1.13
CA GLN A 307 -19.01 17.21 -2.55
C GLN A 307 -19.71 16.20 -3.45
N SER A 308 -20.21 16.65 -4.60
CA SER A 308 -20.85 15.77 -5.57
C SER A 308 -19.85 14.94 -6.37
N ILE A 309 -20.28 13.84 -6.98
CA ILE A 309 -19.45 13.03 -7.90
C ILE A 309 -18.85 13.92 -8.99
N GLN A 310 -19.67 14.76 -9.62
CA GLN A 310 -19.23 15.77 -10.59
C GLN A 310 -18.06 16.60 -10.07
N ARG A 311 -18.19 17.19 -8.87
CA ARG A 311 -17.16 18.08 -8.31
C ARG A 311 -15.86 17.34 -8.01
N HIS A 312 -15.92 16.09 -7.55
CA HIS A 312 -14.73 15.26 -7.36
C HIS A 312 -14.00 15.05 -8.68
N LEU A 313 -14.69 14.57 -9.72
CA LEU A 313 -14.06 14.21 -10.99
C LEU A 313 -13.53 15.45 -11.71
N GLU A 314 -14.27 16.57 -11.70
CA GLU A 314 -13.76 17.82 -12.25
C GLU A 314 -12.55 18.36 -11.48
N PHE A 315 -12.49 18.18 -10.15
CA PHE A 315 -11.34 18.59 -9.35
C PHE A 315 -10.09 17.79 -9.73
N PHE A 316 -10.18 16.46 -9.75
CA PHE A 316 -9.03 15.62 -10.09
C PHE A 316 -8.63 15.76 -11.57
N ALA A 317 -9.58 15.99 -12.49
CA ALA A 317 -9.26 16.30 -13.89
C ALA A 317 -8.41 17.58 -14.01
N ARG A 318 -8.76 18.65 -13.29
CA ARG A 318 -7.97 19.89 -13.26
C ARG A 318 -6.61 19.68 -12.60
N LEU A 319 -6.55 18.88 -11.53
CA LEU A 319 -5.30 18.55 -10.84
C LEU A 319 -4.33 17.78 -11.75
N LYS A 320 -4.86 16.96 -12.66
CA LYS A 320 -4.11 16.26 -13.72
C LYS A 320 -3.69 17.16 -14.89
N GLY A 321 -3.94 18.47 -14.82
CA GLY A 321 -3.56 19.43 -15.86
C GLY A 321 -4.43 19.41 -17.10
N MET A 322 -5.65 18.83 -17.03
CA MET A 322 -6.54 18.79 -18.18
C MET A 322 -7.04 20.20 -18.57
N PRO A 323 -7.11 20.52 -19.88
CA PRO A 323 -7.72 21.76 -20.36
C PRO A 323 -9.15 21.97 -19.85
N ASN A 324 -9.47 23.18 -19.41
CA ASN A 324 -10.75 23.51 -18.74
C ASN A 324 -11.99 23.21 -19.59
N ASP A 325 -11.87 23.32 -20.92
CA ASP A 325 -12.89 22.98 -21.92
C ASP A 325 -13.20 21.47 -21.94
N LYS A 326 -12.20 20.62 -21.70
CA LYS A 326 -12.35 19.15 -21.71
C LYS A 326 -12.74 18.54 -20.37
N VAL A 327 -12.52 19.27 -19.27
CA VAL A 327 -12.74 18.76 -17.89
C VAL A 327 -14.14 18.21 -17.66
N LYS A 328 -15.19 18.93 -18.09
CA LYS A 328 -16.58 18.51 -17.85
C LYS A 328 -16.95 17.26 -18.63
N GLU A 329 -16.50 17.19 -19.89
CA GLU A 329 -16.73 16.05 -20.77
C GLU A 329 -16.02 14.80 -20.24
N ALA A 330 -14.74 14.93 -19.88
CA ALA A 330 -13.97 13.82 -19.32
C ALA A 330 -14.56 13.32 -17.99
N ALA A 331 -14.98 14.23 -17.10
CA ALA A 331 -15.61 13.88 -15.83
C ALA A 331 -16.91 13.08 -16.04
N LEU A 332 -17.77 13.51 -16.97
CA LEU A 332 -19.01 12.80 -17.28
C LEU A 332 -18.75 11.46 -17.98
N SER A 333 -17.79 11.42 -18.90
CA SER A 333 -17.39 10.19 -19.61
C SER A 333 -16.90 9.12 -18.63
N ILE A 334 -15.98 9.47 -17.72
CA ILE A 334 -15.48 8.54 -16.70
C ILE A 334 -16.57 8.15 -15.71
N ALA A 335 -17.40 9.10 -15.26
CA ALA A 335 -18.54 8.78 -14.40
C ALA A 335 -19.48 7.76 -15.07
N THR A 336 -19.74 7.92 -16.36
CA THR A 336 -20.59 7.01 -17.13
C THR A 336 -19.95 5.64 -17.25
N ALA A 337 -18.65 5.56 -17.53
CA ALA A 337 -17.90 4.32 -17.64
C ALA A 337 -17.94 3.48 -16.34
N VAL A 338 -17.96 4.12 -15.16
CA VAL A 338 -18.09 3.41 -13.87
C VAL A 338 -19.54 3.21 -13.40
N GLY A 339 -20.54 3.62 -14.20
CA GLY A 339 -21.96 3.51 -13.85
C GLY A 339 -22.47 4.56 -12.86
N LEU A 340 -21.84 5.73 -12.80
CA LEU A 340 -22.22 6.89 -11.98
C LEU A 340 -22.67 8.11 -12.82
N GLY A 341 -22.79 7.95 -14.14
CA GLY A 341 -23.08 9.04 -15.08
C GLY A 341 -24.54 9.49 -15.16
N ALA A 342 -25.48 8.72 -14.59
CA ALA A 342 -26.90 9.08 -14.60
C ALA A 342 -27.11 10.45 -13.92
N PRO A 343 -27.88 11.39 -14.49
CA PRO A 343 -27.95 12.77 -14.00
C PRO A 343 -28.31 12.91 -12.52
N GLU A 344 -29.22 12.07 -12.04
CA GLU A 344 -29.69 12.02 -10.65
C GLU A 344 -28.68 11.40 -9.69
N VAL A 345 -27.67 10.67 -10.19
CA VAL A 345 -26.56 10.11 -9.40
C VAL A 345 -25.35 11.03 -9.46
N TYR A 346 -24.99 11.51 -10.66
CA TYR A 346 -23.80 12.32 -10.92
C TYR A 346 -23.75 13.61 -10.09
N ARG A 347 -24.92 14.16 -9.74
CA ARG A 347 -25.06 15.37 -8.89
C ARG A 347 -25.20 15.07 -7.39
N ARG A 348 -25.34 13.81 -6.97
CA ARG A 348 -25.43 13.45 -5.54
C ARG A 348 -24.12 13.69 -4.82
N HIS A 349 -24.24 14.04 -3.54
CA HIS A 349 -23.12 14.17 -2.64
C HIS A 349 -22.54 12.79 -2.30
N ALA A 350 -21.21 12.70 -2.17
CA ALA A 350 -20.53 11.43 -1.90
C ALA A 350 -20.98 10.77 -0.58
N GLY A 351 -21.44 11.56 0.40
CA GLY A 351 -22.01 11.08 1.65
C GLY A 351 -23.34 10.34 1.51
N GLN A 352 -24.05 10.52 0.39
CA GLN A 352 -25.34 9.87 0.09
C GLN A 352 -25.16 8.59 -0.74
N LEU A 353 -23.94 8.26 -1.13
CA LEU A 353 -23.63 7.09 -1.96
C LEU A 353 -23.54 5.84 -1.08
N SER A 354 -23.93 4.68 -1.63
CA SER A 354 -23.65 3.38 -1.00
C SER A 354 -22.14 3.09 -0.98
N GLY A 355 -21.69 2.10 -0.19
CA GLY A 355 -20.28 1.69 -0.16
C GLY A 355 -19.74 1.35 -1.55
N GLY A 356 -20.48 0.55 -2.33
CA GLY A 356 -20.10 0.21 -3.70
C GLY A 356 -20.03 1.42 -4.64
N MET A 357 -20.94 2.39 -4.50
CA MET A 357 -20.92 3.61 -5.31
C MET A 357 -19.74 4.52 -4.94
N ARG A 358 -19.37 4.61 -3.66
CA ARG A 358 -18.15 5.32 -3.23
C ARG A 358 -16.90 4.65 -3.78
N ARG A 359 -16.86 3.31 -3.79
CA ARG A 359 -15.74 2.57 -4.40
C ARG A 359 -15.61 2.84 -5.89
N ARG A 360 -16.73 2.86 -6.62
CA ARG A 360 -16.77 3.25 -8.04
C ARG A 360 -16.27 4.67 -8.25
N LEU A 361 -16.60 5.60 -7.35
CA LEU A 361 -16.07 6.97 -7.41
C LEU A 361 -14.54 7.00 -7.19
N SER A 362 -14.01 6.23 -6.24
CA SER A 362 -12.56 6.10 -6.03
C SER A 362 -11.84 5.55 -7.26
N ILE A 363 -12.43 4.56 -7.93
CA ILE A 363 -11.92 4.01 -9.20
C ILE A 363 -12.04 5.04 -10.34
N ALA A 364 -13.14 5.80 -10.41
CA ALA A 364 -13.29 6.86 -11.39
C ALA A 364 -12.22 7.96 -11.22
N ILE A 365 -11.90 8.32 -9.98
CA ILE A 365 -10.83 9.28 -9.67
C ILE A 365 -9.48 8.75 -10.15
N SER A 366 -9.19 7.46 -9.98
CA SER A 366 -7.90 6.90 -10.44
C SER A 366 -7.78 6.84 -11.96
N LEU A 367 -8.90 6.76 -12.70
CA LEU A 367 -8.93 6.70 -14.17
C LEU A 367 -8.87 8.06 -14.87
N ILE A 368 -9.11 9.16 -14.14
CA ILE A 368 -9.14 10.49 -14.73
C ILE A 368 -7.75 10.89 -15.28
N GLY A 369 -7.73 11.49 -16.47
CA GLY A 369 -6.47 11.82 -17.16
C GLY A 369 -5.85 10.66 -17.95
N ALA A 370 -6.58 9.54 -18.12
CA ALA A 370 -6.17 8.39 -18.93
C ALA A 370 -4.76 7.87 -18.58
N PRO A 371 -4.54 7.43 -17.32
CA PRO A 371 -3.23 6.96 -16.89
C PRO A 371 -2.80 5.69 -17.64
N SER A 372 -1.49 5.60 -17.91
CA SER A 372 -0.85 4.42 -18.50
C SER A 372 -0.52 3.34 -17.46
N VAL A 373 -0.46 3.71 -16.18
CA VAL A 373 -0.27 2.79 -15.05
C VAL A 373 -1.37 2.99 -14.04
N LEU A 374 -2.05 1.93 -13.63
CA LEU A 374 -3.13 1.96 -12.65
C LEU A 374 -2.80 1.07 -11.45
N LEU A 375 -2.78 1.65 -10.26
CA LEU A 375 -2.60 0.92 -9.00
C LEU A 375 -3.96 0.80 -8.32
N LEU A 376 -4.36 -0.43 -8.00
CA LEU A 376 -5.59 -0.74 -7.28
C LEU A 376 -5.22 -1.47 -5.99
N ASP A 377 -5.27 -0.76 -4.86
CA ASP A 377 -4.98 -1.34 -3.56
C ASP A 377 -6.27 -1.92 -2.98
N GLU A 378 -6.41 -3.25 -2.99
CA GLU A 378 -7.57 -4.00 -2.51
C GLU A 378 -8.93 -3.46 -3.04
N PRO A 379 -9.18 -3.47 -4.36
CA PRO A 379 -10.35 -2.84 -5.00
C PRO A 379 -11.69 -3.37 -4.50
N SER A 380 -11.78 -4.62 -4.07
CA SER A 380 -13.05 -5.28 -3.73
C SER A 380 -13.26 -5.64 -2.25
N THR A 381 -12.31 -5.28 -1.37
CA THR A 381 -12.40 -5.58 0.06
C THR A 381 -13.64 -4.93 0.69
N GLY A 382 -14.41 -5.71 1.46
CA GLY A 382 -15.60 -5.23 2.17
C GLY A 382 -16.84 -5.00 1.30
N LEU A 383 -16.82 -5.37 0.01
CA LEU A 383 -17.98 -5.30 -0.88
C LEU A 383 -18.75 -6.63 -0.88
N ASP A 384 -20.07 -6.53 -1.07
CA ASP A 384 -20.92 -7.69 -1.31
C ASP A 384 -20.58 -8.37 -2.66
N PRO A 385 -20.94 -9.66 -2.86
CA PRO A 385 -20.54 -10.41 -4.06
C PRO A 385 -20.98 -9.77 -5.38
N SER A 386 -22.17 -9.16 -5.43
CA SER A 386 -22.70 -8.56 -6.67
C SER A 386 -21.91 -7.30 -7.03
N THR A 387 -21.70 -6.41 -6.04
CA THR A 387 -20.89 -5.21 -6.23
C THR A 387 -19.44 -5.57 -6.60
N ARG A 388 -18.85 -6.58 -5.96
CA ARG A 388 -17.51 -7.08 -6.28
C ARG A 388 -17.39 -7.50 -7.74
N ASN A 389 -18.28 -8.37 -8.21
CA ASN A 389 -18.27 -8.84 -9.60
C ASN A 389 -18.43 -7.67 -10.58
N SER A 390 -19.22 -6.66 -10.22
CA SER A 390 -19.32 -5.45 -11.04
C SER A 390 -18.03 -4.63 -11.04
N ILE A 391 -17.30 -4.53 -9.93
CA ILE A 391 -15.97 -3.88 -9.90
C ILE A 391 -14.98 -4.67 -10.75
N TRP A 392 -15.01 -6.00 -10.69
CA TRP A 392 -14.15 -6.86 -11.51
C TRP A 392 -14.40 -6.64 -13.01
N ALA A 393 -15.67 -6.60 -13.42
CA ALA A 393 -16.04 -6.27 -14.80
C ALA A 393 -15.53 -4.87 -15.22
N LEU A 394 -15.59 -3.88 -14.32
CA LEU A 394 -15.05 -2.55 -14.58
C LEU A 394 -13.53 -2.59 -14.76
N VAL A 395 -12.80 -3.25 -13.87
CA VAL A 395 -11.33 -3.38 -13.98
C VAL A 395 -10.95 -4.02 -15.32
N ASN A 396 -11.64 -5.11 -15.70
CA ASN A 396 -11.43 -5.76 -17.00
C ASN A 396 -11.74 -4.81 -18.17
N SER A 397 -12.79 -3.99 -18.09
CA SER A 397 -13.09 -3.01 -19.16
C SER A 397 -12.02 -1.93 -19.33
N PHE A 398 -11.19 -1.70 -18.30
CA PHE A 398 -10.12 -0.72 -18.29
C PHE A 398 -8.74 -1.35 -18.52
N ALA A 399 -8.63 -2.67 -18.62
CA ALA A 399 -7.41 -3.36 -19.02
C ALA A 399 -7.26 -3.28 -20.55
N THR A 400 -6.66 -2.18 -21.02
CA THR A 400 -6.39 -1.94 -22.45
C THR A 400 -4.94 -2.30 -22.78
N GLU A 401 -4.62 -2.57 -24.04
CA GLU A 401 -3.26 -2.93 -24.49
C GLU A 401 -2.19 -1.89 -24.11
N GLU A 402 -2.57 -0.61 -23.95
CA GLU A 402 -1.64 0.47 -23.56
C GLU A 402 -1.51 0.69 -22.04
N ARG A 403 -2.30 -0.01 -21.21
CA ARG A 403 -2.35 0.21 -19.75
C ARG A 403 -1.76 -0.97 -18.99
N ALA A 404 -0.86 -0.68 -18.05
CA ALA A 404 -0.43 -1.63 -17.04
C ALA A 404 -1.26 -1.44 -15.77
N ILE A 405 -1.73 -2.54 -15.18
CA ILE A 405 -2.54 -2.50 -13.94
C ILE A 405 -1.86 -3.37 -12.89
N ILE A 406 -1.71 -2.84 -11.67
CA ILE A 406 -1.26 -3.59 -10.50
C ILE A 406 -2.40 -3.63 -9.49
N ILE A 407 -2.82 -4.84 -9.14
CA ILE A 407 -3.88 -5.08 -8.16
C ILE A 407 -3.25 -5.75 -6.95
N THR A 408 -3.34 -5.13 -5.77
CA THR A 408 -3.08 -5.88 -4.54
C THR A 408 -4.36 -6.54 -4.09
N THR A 409 -4.25 -7.80 -3.73
CA THR A 409 -5.38 -8.53 -3.16
C THR A 409 -4.88 -9.57 -2.18
N HIS A 410 -5.76 -9.96 -1.27
CA HIS A 410 -5.60 -11.16 -0.43
C HIS A 410 -6.65 -12.22 -0.80
N MET A 411 -7.44 -11.99 -1.86
CA MET A 411 -8.46 -12.90 -2.36
C MET A 411 -7.95 -13.61 -3.61
N MET A 412 -7.72 -14.91 -3.51
CA MET A 412 -7.15 -15.70 -4.60
C MET A 412 -8.10 -15.78 -5.80
N ILE A 413 -9.41 -15.88 -5.58
CA ILE A 413 -10.43 -15.84 -6.65
C ILE A 413 -10.35 -14.53 -7.45
N GLU A 414 -10.08 -13.39 -6.80
CA GLU A 414 -9.91 -12.10 -7.49
C GLU A 414 -8.68 -12.13 -8.41
N ALA A 415 -7.55 -12.63 -7.90
CA ALA A 415 -6.32 -12.76 -8.67
C ALA A 415 -6.48 -13.76 -9.84
N ASP A 416 -7.19 -14.88 -9.61
CA ASP A 416 -7.46 -15.89 -10.63
C ASP A 416 -8.33 -15.34 -11.76
N THR A 417 -9.29 -14.46 -11.43
CA THR A 417 -10.26 -13.92 -12.39
C THR A 417 -9.74 -12.72 -13.18
N LEU A 418 -8.98 -11.82 -12.54
CA LEU A 418 -8.62 -10.52 -13.13
C LEU A 418 -7.22 -10.46 -13.73
N CYS A 419 -6.27 -11.19 -13.16
CA CYS A 419 -4.86 -10.98 -13.48
C CYS A 419 -4.45 -11.87 -14.66
N GLN A 420 -3.39 -11.51 -15.37
CA GLN A 420 -2.74 -12.44 -16.31
C GLN A 420 -1.48 -13.07 -15.70
N ARG A 421 -0.86 -12.36 -14.75
CA ARG A 421 0.25 -12.86 -13.93
C ARG A 421 -0.01 -12.56 -12.47
N ILE A 422 0.48 -13.43 -11.61
CA ILE A 422 0.40 -13.29 -10.16
C ILE A 422 1.82 -13.31 -9.61
N ALA A 423 2.15 -12.27 -8.83
CA ALA A 423 3.36 -12.15 -8.06
C ALA A 423 3.04 -12.44 -6.59
N ILE A 424 3.61 -13.50 -6.02
CA ILE A 424 3.45 -13.86 -4.62
C ILE A 424 4.59 -13.26 -3.82
N VAL A 425 4.24 -12.42 -2.84
CA VAL A 425 5.17 -11.72 -1.96
C VAL A 425 5.01 -12.23 -0.53
N SER A 426 6.15 -12.54 0.11
CA SER A 426 6.21 -12.93 1.52
C SER A 426 7.38 -12.23 2.20
N GLN A 427 7.15 -11.69 3.40
CA GLN A 427 8.16 -11.01 4.22
C GLN A 427 8.99 -9.94 3.47
N GLY A 428 8.38 -9.21 2.54
CA GLY A 428 9.05 -8.13 1.80
C GLY A 428 9.89 -8.59 0.60
N GLU A 429 9.80 -9.86 0.20
CA GLU A 429 10.49 -10.46 -0.95
C GLU A 429 9.49 -11.06 -1.95
N LEU A 430 9.85 -11.02 -3.25
CA LEU A 430 9.15 -11.79 -4.26
C LEU A 430 9.53 -13.27 -4.10
N LYS A 431 8.54 -14.15 -4.00
CA LYS A 431 8.78 -15.61 -3.97
C LYS A 431 8.65 -16.22 -5.36
N VAL A 432 7.60 -15.85 -6.09
CA VAL A 432 7.37 -16.32 -7.46
C VAL A 432 6.53 -15.31 -8.23
N VAL A 433 6.73 -15.24 -9.55
CA VAL A 433 5.85 -14.53 -10.48
C VAL A 433 5.59 -15.37 -11.72
N ALA A 434 4.34 -15.78 -11.94
CA ALA A 434 3.96 -16.57 -13.10
C ALA A 434 2.47 -16.42 -13.44
N THR A 435 2.01 -17.06 -14.50
CA THR A 435 0.58 -17.16 -14.81
C THR A 435 -0.12 -18.07 -13.81
N GLN A 436 -1.44 -17.94 -13.67
CA GLN A 436 -2.26 -18.76 -12.78
C GLN A 436 -2.06 -20.26 -13.04
N GLN A 437 -2.09 -20.63 -14.32
CA GLN A 437 -1.97 -22.03 -14.72
C GLN A 437 -0.58 -22.58 -14.40
N HIS A 438 0.46 -21.79 -14.61
CA HIS A 438 1.82 -22.19 -14.27
C HIS A 438 1.97 -22.40 -12.76
N LEU A 439 1.47 -21.47 -11.94
CA LEU A 439 1.48 -21.60 -10.48
C LEU A 439 0.74 -22.86 -10.00
N LYS A 440 -0.44 -23.14 -10.55
CA LYS A 440 -1.23 -24.34 -10.22
C LYS A 440 -0.54 -25.63 -10.67
N ASN A 441 0.16 -25.62 -11.82
CA ASN A 441 0.88 -26.77 -12.32
C ASN A 441 2.16 -27.05 -11.50
N GLU A 442 2.92 -26.02 -11.15
CA GLU A 442 4.25 -26.17 -10.53
C GLU A 442 4.18 -26.31 -9.01
N TYR A 443 3.33 -25.52 -8.35
CA TYR A 443 3.25 -25.47 -6.89
C TYR A 443 1.94 -26.06 -6.33
N GLY A 444 0.97 -26.36 -7.19
CA GLY A 444 -0.29 -26.97 -6.77
C GLY A 444 -0.13 -28.46 -6.44
N SER A 445 -0.92 -28.96 -5.49
CA SER A 445 -0.91 -30.36 -5.04
C SER A 445 -1.41 -31.40 -6.07
N GLY A 446 -1.77 -30.98 -7.29
CA GLY A 446 -2.24 -31.85 -8.37
C GLY A 446 -3.72 -31.67 -8.67
N TYR A 447 -4.46 -32.79 -8.69
CA TYR A 447 -5.89 -32.79 -8.96
C TYR A 447 -6.67 -33.30 -7.75
N LEU A 448 -7.83 -32.71 -7.52
CA LEU A 448 -8.81 -33.14 -6.53
C LEU A 448 -9.94 -33.87 -7.27
N LEU A 449 -10.05 -35.18 -7.01
CA LEU A 449 -11.13 -36.02 -7.50
C LEU A 449 -12.15 -36.22 -6.38
N GLN A 450 -13.33 -35.65 -6.55
CA GLN A 450 -14.48 -35.88 -5.70
C GLN A 450 -15.35 -36.98 -6.31
N LEU A 451 -15.64 -38.03 -5.54
CA LEU A 451 -16.49 -39.14 -5.95
C LEU A 451 -17.74 -39.19 -5.07
N ASN A 452 -18.90 -39.31 -5.69
CA ASN A 452 -20.16 -39.62 -5.03
C ASN A 452 -20.46 -41.11 -5.21
N LEU A 453 -20.47 -41.84 -4.09
CA LEU A 453 -20.68 -43.28 -4.05
C LEU A 453 -22.16 -43.64 -4.07
N VAL A 454 -22.47 -44.83 -4.59
CA VAL A 454 -23.83 -45.38 -4.61
C VAL A 454 -24.38 -45.55 -3.18
N ARG A 455 -23.52 -45.96 -2.23
CA ARG A 455 -23.85 -46.21 -0.82
C ARG A 455 -22.84 -45.57 0.11
N SER A 456 -23.33 -45.12 1.27
CA SER A 456 -22.50 -44.60 2.37
C SER A 456 -22.04 -45.75 3.27
N SER A 457 -21.16 -46.62 2.76
CA SER A 457 -20.63 -47.77 3.51
C SER A 457 -19.12 -47.86 3.34
N GLU A 458 -18.40 -48.27 4.39
CA GLU A 458 -16.93 -48.43 4.36
C GLU A 458 -16.48 -49.35 3.22
N ALA A 459 -17.18 -50.47 2.99
CA ALA A 459 -16.88 -51.37 1.87
C ALA A 459 -16.94 -50.67 0.49
N ALA A 460 -17.90 -49.76 0.29
CA ALA A 460 -17.99 -49.00 -0.96
C ALA A 460 -16.86 -47.98 -1.10
N GLN A 461 -16.42 -47.38 0.02
CA GLN A 461 -15.28 -46.46 0.04
C GLN A 461 -13.97 -47.19 -0.29
N GLU A 462 -13.75 -48.37 0.30
CA GLU A 462 -12.59 -49.21 0.01
C GLU A 462 -12.59 -49.67 -1.44
N SER A 463 -13.75 -50.09 -1.96
CA SER A 463 -13.88 -50.47 -3.37
C SER A 463 -13.53 -49.32 -4.30
N ALA A 464 -14.08 -48.13 -4.05
CA ALA A 464 -13.77 -46.91 -4.81
C ALA A 464 -12.27 -46.55 -4.75
N MET A 465 -11.67 -46.59 -3.56
CA MET A 465 -10.25 -46.29 -3.39
C MET A 465 -9.37 -47.32 -4.11
N SER A 466 -9.74 -48.60 -4.06
CA SER A 466 -9.03 -49.67 -4.76
C SER A 466 -9.10 -49.51 -6.28
N PHE A 467 -10.27 -49.12 -6.79
CA PHE A 467 -10.48 -48.81 -8.20
C PHE A 467 -9.60 -47.64 -8.64
N VAL A 468 -9.60 -46.54 -7.88
CA VAL A 468 -8.79 -45.35 -8.17
C VAL A 468 -7.30 -45.68 -8.17
N ARG A 469 -6.80 -46.40 -7.16
CA ARG A 469 -5.38 -46.78 -7.11
C ARG A 469 -4.95 -47.70 -8.25
N ARG A 470 -5.84 -48.58 -8.71
CA ARG A 470 -5.57 -49.55 -9.77
C ARG A 470 -5.66 -48.94 -11.17
N ARG A 471 -6.69 -48.14 -11.42
CA ARG A 471 -7.04 -47.65 -12.78
C ARG A 471 -6.51 -46.25 -13.05
N LEU A 472 -6.51 -45.37 -12.05
CA LEU A 472 -6.11 -43.97 -12.19
C LEU A 472 -4.64 -43.80 -11.76
N HIS A 473 -4.35 -43.88 -10.46
CA HIS A 473 -2.99 -43.65 -9.96
C HIS A 473 -2.72 -44.29 -8.59
N LYS A 474 -1.60 -45.02 -8.47
CA LYS A 474 -1.20 -45.73 -7.23
C LYS A 474 -1.05 -44.81 -6.01
N ASP A 475 -0.52 -43.61 -6.24
CA ASP A 475 -0.24 -42.60 -5.19
C ASP A 475 -1.46 -41.73 -4.86
N ALA A 476 -2.67 -42.17 -5.23
CA ALA A 476 -3.89 -41.50 -4.82
C ALA A 476 -4.02 -41.49 -3.29
N VAL A 477 -4.19 -40.31 -2.71
CA VAL A 477 -4.32 -40.09 -1.27
C VAL A 477 -5.77 -39.75 -0.94
N LEU A 478 -6.35 -40.49 0.00
CA LEU A 478 -7.70 -40.22 0.47
C LEU A 478 -7.68 -39.00 1.39
N GLY A 479 -8.43 -37.98 1.04
CA GLY A 479 -8.65 -36.79 1.85
C GLY A 479 -9.93 -36.91 2.68
N ILE A 480 -10.82 -35.93 2.53
CA ILE A 480 -12.02 -35.77 3.35
C ILE A 480 -13.09 -36.82 2.98
N LYS A 481 -13.71 -37.42 4.00
CA LYS A 481 -14.88 -38.31 3.89
C LYS A 481 -16.13 -37.60 4.41
N GLN A 482 -17.18 -37.53 3.61
CA GLN A 482 -18.48 -36.96 4.01
C GLN A 482 -19.62 -37.84 3.49
N ALA A 483 -20.13 -38.73 4.35
CA ALA A 483 -21.20 -39.67 4.02
C ALA A 483 -20.94 -40.46 2.72
N LYS A 484 -21.65 -40.12 1.63
CA LYS A 484 -21.51 -40.73 0.31
C LYS A 484 -20.40 -40.11 -0.55
N THR A 485 -19.81 -39.01 -0.14
CA THR A 485 -18.82 -38.27 -0.93
C THR A 485 -17.43 -38.48 -0.35
N ILE A 486 -16.47 -38.82 -1.21
CA ILE A 486 -15.06 -38.93 -0.84
C ILE A 486 -14.21 -38.02 -1.74
N HIS A 487 -13.21 -37.39 -1.14
CA HIS A 487 -12.28 -36.51 -1.82
C HIS A 487 -10.93 -37.23 -1.91
N ILE A 488 -10.35 -37.30 -3.09
CA ILE A 488 -9.10 -38.00 -3.36
C ILE A 488 -8.14 -37.03 -4.03
N GLN A 489 -6.96 -36.87 -3.44
CA GLN A 489 -5.87 -36.14 -4.06
C GLN A 489 -5.14 -37.06 -5.04
N LEU A 490 -5.00 -36.59 -6.27
CA LEU A 490 -4.25 -37.24 -7.33
C LEU A 490 -3.03 -36.37 -7.69
N PRO A 491 -1.89 -36.99 -8.06
CA PRO A 491 -0.68 -36.26 -8.42
C PRO A 491 -0.83 -35.44 -9.70
N ARG A 492 0.18 -34.63 -10.02
CA ARG A 492 0.20 -33.75 -11.19
C ARG A 492 0.34 -34.51 -12.50
N ASP A 493 1.13 -35.58 -12.51
CA ASP A 493 1.47 -36.36 -13.70
C ASP A 493 0.36 -37.36 -14.05
N LEU A 494 -0.80 -36.84 -14.45
CA LEU A 494 -1.94 -37.65 -14.88
C LEU A 494 -2.23 -37.47 -16.36
N ASP A 495 -2.41 -38.59 -17.04
CA ASP A 495 -3.11 -38.61 -18.32
C ASP A 495 -4.61 -38.48 -18.08
N LEU A 496 -5.14 -37.27 -18.28
CA LEU A 496 -6.56 -36.97 -18.11
C LEU A 496 -7.44 -37.84 -19.01
N GLN A 497 -6.99 -38.20 -20.22
CA GLN A 497 -7.76 -39.06 -21.12
C GLN A 497 -7.97 -40.44 -20.48
N ARG A 498 -6.89 -41.00 -19.91
CA ARG A 498 -6.96 -42.26 -19.16
C ARG A 498 -7.87 -42.14 -17.94
N VAL A 499 -7.76 -41.06 -17.17
CA VAL A 499 -8.61 -40.82 -15.98
C VAL A 499 -10.09 -40.81 -16.36
N PHE A 500 -10.49 -40.01 -17.36
CA PHE A 500 -11.88 -39.96 -17.81
C PHE A 500 -12.34 -41.30 -18.40
N SER A 501 -11.51 -41.98 -19.20
CA SER A 501 -11.87 -43.29 -19.77
C SER A 501 -12.15 -44.34 -18.69
N ALA A 502 -11.41 -44.31 -17.59
CA ALA A 502 -11.64 -45.20 -16.46
C ALA A 502 -12.92 -44.82 -15.70
N LEU A 503 -13.15 -43.53 -15.43
CA LEU A 503 -14.32 -43.08 -14.67
C LEU A 503 -15.64 -43.25 -15.44
N TYR A 504 -15.63 -43.16 -16.77
CA TYR A 504 -16.79 -43.43 -17.62
C TYR A 504 -17.00 -44.91 -17.95
N SER A 505 -16.05 -45.78 -17.60
CA SER A 505 -16.19 -47.21 -17.82
C SER A 505 -17.30 -47.80 -16.92
N PRO A 506 -18.03 -48.84 -17.36
CA PRO A 506 -19.04 -49.49 -16.52
C PRO A 506 -18.43 -50.11 -15.23
N GLU A 507 -17.12 -50.38 -15.23
CA GLU A 507 -16.35 -50.84 -14.07
C GLU A 507 -16.39 -49.83 -12.91
N SER A 508 -16.52 -48.52 -13.18
CA SER A 508 -16.56 -47.50 -12.14
C SER A 508 -17.80 -47.63 -11.26
N THR A 509 -18.94 -48.04 -11.84
CA THR A 509 -20.18 -48.29 -11.11
C THR A 509 -20.21 -49.69 -10.50
N SER A 510 -19.80 -50.72 -11.25
CA SER A 510 -19.88 -52.11 -10.79
C SER A 510 -18.80 -52.48 -9.77
N GLU A 511 -17.55 -52.12 -10.01
CA GLU A 511 -16.42 -52.36 -9.10
C GLU A 511 -16.17 -51.16 -8.20
N GLY A 512 -16.16 -49.95 -8.75
CA GLY A 512 -15.84 -48.73 -7.99
C GLY A 512 -16.98 -48.25 -7.08
N CYS A 513 -18.22 -48.71 -7.27
CA CYS A 513 -19.41 -48.19 -6.58
C CYS A 513 -19.58 -46.66 -6.72
N ILE A 514 -19.10 -46.08 -7.84
CA ILE A 514 -19.12 -44.65 -8.13
C ILE A 514 -20.39 -44.32 -8.92
N ASN A 515 -21.14 -43.31 -8.48
CA ASN A 515 -22.33 -42.82 -9.19
C ASN A 515 -22.03 -41.53 -9.97
N GLN A 516 -21.28 -40.61 -9.37
CA GLN A 516 -20.88 -39.35 -10.01
C GLN A 516 -19.45 -39.01 -9.58
N PHE A 517 -18.78 -38.21 -10.40
CA PHE A 517 -17.46 -37.70 -10.10
C PHE A 517 -17.32 -36.24 -10.52
N LEU A 518 -16.42 -35.53 -9.85
CA LEU A 518 -15.96 -34.20 -10.20
C LEU A 518 -14.44 -34.20 -10.09
N LEU A 519 -13.75 -33.76 -11.14
CA LEU A 519 -12.32 -33.60 -11.15
C LEU A 519 -12.01 -32.11 -11.26
N SER A 520 -11.29 -31.56 -10.30
CA SER A 520 -10.79 -30.17 -10.32
C SER A 520 -9.29 -30.12 -10.12
N GLN A 521 -8.63 -29.11 -10.65
CA GLN A 521 -7.22 -28.85 -10.34
C GLN A 521 -7.10 -28.13 -8.98
N SER A 522 -5.92 -28.21 -8.35
CA SER A 522 -5.57 -27.37 -7.21
C SER A 522 -5.86 -25.89 -7.45
N SER A 523 -6.34 -25.23 -6.40
CA SER A 523 -6.67 -23.82 -6.38
C SER A 523 -5.44 -22.95 -6.16
N LEU A 524 -5.54 -21.64 -6.39
CA LEU A 524 -4.46 -20.70 -6.04
C LEU A 524 -4.31 -20.59 -4.52
N GLU A 525 -5.36 -20.85 -3.75
CA GLU A 525 -5.31 -20.96 -2.29
C GLU A 525 -4.37 -22.09 -1.87
N ASP A 526 -4.44 -23.25 -2.51
CA ASP A 526 -3.55 -24.39 -2.23
C ASP A 526 -2.08 -24.04 -2.55
N VAL A 527 -1.85 -23.40 -3.69
CA VAL A 527 -0.51 -22.90 -4.08
C VAL A 527 0.02 -21.91 -3.06
N PHE A 528 -0.83 -20.98 -2.61
CA PHE A 528 -0.45 -19.97 -1.63
C PHE A 528 -0.13 -20.56 -0.26
N ILE A 529 -0.82 -21.63 0.15
CA ILE A 529 -0.50 -22.37 1.37
C ILE A 529 0.84 -23.08 1.21
N ALA A 530 1.07 -23.75 0.08
CA ALA A 530 2.32 -24.48 -0.21
C ALA A 530 3.56 -23.56 -0.24
N LEU A 531 3.42 -22.33 -0.74
CA LEU A 531 4.48 -21.31 -0.79
C LEU A 531 4.54 -20.42 0.48
N GLY A 532 3.57 -20.59 1.38
CA GLY A 532 3.34 -19.72 2.53
C GLY A 532 4.15 -20.09 3.78
N ASP A 533 4.83 -21.23 3.71
CA ASP A 533 5.88 -21.72 4.61
C ASP A 533 7.26 -21.49 3.98
#